data_AF-B7QFQ2-F1
#
_entry.id   AF-B7QFQ2-F1
#
_cell.length_a   1.000
_cell.length_b   1.000
_cell.length_c   1.000
_cell.angle_alpha   90.00
_cell.angle_beta   90.00
_cell.angle_gamma   90.00
#
_symmetry.space_group_name_H-M   'P 1'
#
loop_
_entity.id
_entity.type
_entity.pdbx_description
1 polymer ?
#
loop_
_entity_poly.entity_id
_entity_poly.type
_entity_poly.pdbx_seq_one_letter_code
_entity_poly.pdbx_strand_id
1 'polypeptide(L)'
;MVDQATLDKLDAGFKKLQDAKDCKSLLRKYLTKDVDAFENLKTRKTAMEASLLDIIQSGVEKVDSGVDLCTTDAESYTLFADLFNPVIENYHGGFKATDKHRPTYFRNLNTPVNVDPDDQFVISTRVR
;
A
#
# COMPACT_ATOMS: atom_id res chain seq x y z
N MET A 1 19.79 -13.44 -1.06
CA MET A 1 19.67 -12.60 0.16
C MET A 1 19.77 -11.14 -0.25
N VAL A 2 19.12 -10.24 0.48
CA VAL A 2 19.24 -8.79 0.27
C VAL A 2 20.69 -8.36 0.55
N ASP A 3 21.26 -7.50 -0.30
CA ASP A 3 22.62 -6.99 -0.14
C ASP A 3 22.71 -5.93 0.97
N GLN A 4 23.91 -5.72 1.50
CA GLN A 4 24.11 -4.81 2.63
C GLN A 4 23.72 -3.37 2.31
N ALA A 5 23.95 -2.89 1.08
CA ALA A 5 23.61 -1.51 0.72
C ALA A 5 22.09 -1.29 0.72
N THR A 6 21.31 -2.29 0.32
CA THR A 6 19.85 -2.27 0.41
C THR A 6 19.39 -2.31 1.88
N LEU A 7 20.02 -3.12 2.74
CA LEU A 7 19.72 -3.15 4.17
C LEU A 7 20.00 -1.81 4.85
N ASP A 8 21.13 -1.18 4.55
CA ASP A 8 21.51 0.12 5.11
C ASP A 8 20.50 1.21 4.72
N LYS A 9 20.02 1.19 3.47
CA LYS A 9 18.96 2.10 2.99
C LYS A 9 17.63 1.83 3.69
N LEU A 10 17.27 0.57 3.91
CA LEU A 10 16.06 0.20 4.64
C LEU A 10 16.10 0.71 6.07
N ASP A 11 17.21 0.50 6.78
CA ASP A 11 17.36 0.96 8.17
C ASP A 11 17.33 2.50 8.25
N ALA A 12 17.98 3.19 7.32
CA ALA A 12 17.93 4.66 7.22
C ALA A 12 16.52 5.18 6.89
N GLY A 13 15.84 4.54 5.95
CA GLY A 13 14.49 4.89 5.54
C GLY A 13 13.46 4.67 6.63
N PHE A 14 13.57 3.54 7.33
CA PHE A 14 12.78 3.23 8.52
C PHE A 14 12.96 4.32 9.59
N LYS A 15 14.21 4.68 9.91
CA LYS A 15 14.49 5.75 10.88
C LYS A 15 13.85 7.08 10.46
N LYS A 16 14.03 7.49 9.20
CA LYS A 16 13.43 8.71 8.65
C LYS A 16 11.91 8.73 8.84
N LEU A 17 11.25 7.61 8.57
CA LEU A 17 9.81 7.46 8.69
C LEU A 17 9.33 7.55 10.15
N GLN A 18 10.05 6.94 11.09
CA GLN A 18 9.73 7.03 12.52
C GLN A 18 9.93 8.44 13.08
N ASP A 19 10.97 9.14 12.62
CA ASP A 19 11.30 10.51 13.03
C ASP A 19 10.29 11.55 12.47
N ALA A 20 9.56 11.21 11.40
CA ALA A 20 8.52 12.04 10.80
C ALA A 20 7.24 12.06 11.65
N LYS A 21 7.24 12.82 12.75
CA LYS A 21 6.13 12.88 13.73
C LYS A 21 4.77 13.27 13.13
N ASP A 22 4.77 14.15 12.13
CA ASP A 22 3.57 14.64 11.45
C ASP A 22 3.11 13.74 10.29
N CYS A 23 3.87 12.70 9.95
CA CYS A 23 3.50 11.74 8.91
C CYS A 23 2.32 10.88 9.38
N LYS A 24 1.25 10.88 8.59
CA LYS A 24 0.02 10.12 8.83
C LYS A 24 -0.15 8.95 7.87
N SER A 25 0.91 8.58 7.14
CA SER A 25 0.86 7.55 6.12
C SER A 25 0.53 6.18 6.73
N LEU A 26 -0.20 5.35 5.98
CA LEU A 26 -0.44 3.96 6.38
C LEU A 26 0.87 3.17 6.45
N LEU A 27 1.84 3.48 5.59
CA LEU A 27 3.19 2.93 5.67
C LEU A 27 3.81 3.17 7.06
N ARG A 28 3.85 4.41 7.56
CA ARG A 28 4.39 4.69 8.91
C ARG A 28 3.61 4.01 10.01
N LYS A 29 2.28 3.96 9.86
CA LYS A 29 1.40 3.35 10.86
C LYS A 29 1.66 1.86 11.04
N TYR A 30 1.93 1.13 9.95
CA TYR A 30 2.03 -0.32 9.95
C TYR A 30 3.45 -0.87 9.79
N LEU A 31 4.39 -0.07 9.30
CA LEU A 31 5.81 -0.38 9.32
C LEU A 31 6.37 -0.02 10.71
N THR A 32 6.01 -0.79 11.73
CA THR A 32 6.47 -0.54 13.11
C THR A 32 7.75 -1.31 13.42
N LYS A 33 8.49 -0.80 14.41
CA LYS A 33 9.68 -1.46 14.98
C LYS A 33 9.30 -2.56 15.97
N ASP A 34 8.00 -2.82 16.16
CA ASP A 34 7.50 -3.82 17.09
C ASP A 34 7.72 -5.22 16.48
N VAL A 35 9.00 -5.59 16.57
CA VAL A 35 9.64 -6.90 16.65
C VAL A 35 9.56 -7.85 15.46
N ASP A 36 8.53 -7.85 14.62
CA ASP A 36 8.44 -8.87 13.56
C ASP A 36 8.39 -8.32 12.13
N ALA A 37 7.52 -7.37 11.81
CA ALA A 37 7.28 -7.01 10.40
C ALA A 37 8.53 -6.44 9.69
N PHE A 38 9.18 -5.39 10.20
CA PHE A 38 10.33 -4.80 9.48
C PHE A 38 11.55 -5.73 9.44
N GLU A 39 11.93 -6.32 10.58
CA GLU A 39 13.11 -7.20 10.66
C GLU A 39 12.90 -8.52 9.88
N ASN A 40 11.69 -9.11 9.90
CA ASN A 40 11.41 -10.33 9.16
C ASN A 40 11.28 -10.10 7.66
N LEU A 41 10.89 -8.90 7.23
CA LEU A 41 10.66 -8.56 5.82
C LEU A 41 11.91 -7.95 5.15
N LYS A 42 12.77 -7.21 5.87
CA LYS A 42 13.89 -6.48 5.25
C LYS A 42 14.94 -7.36 4.58
N THR A 43 14.99 -8.65 4.93
CA THR A 43 15.91 -9.64 4.34
C THR A 43 15.29 -10.48 3.22
N ARG A 44 13.99 -10.29 2.94
CA ARG A 44 13.24 -11.06 1.93
C ARG A 44 13.41 -10.46 0.54
N LYS A 45 13.34 -11.35 -0.46
CA LYS A 45 13.28 -11.01 -1.88
C LYS A 45 12.32 -11.93 -2.61
N THR A 46 11.62 -11.38 -3.59
CA THR A 46 10.80 -12.16 -4.53
C THR A 46 11.68 -12.89 -5.54
N ALA A 47 11.10 -13.79 -6.32
CA ALA A 47 11.78 -14.44 -7.44
C ALA A 47 12.23 -13.45 -8.54
N MET A 48 11.63 -12.26 -8.59
CA MET A 48 12.03 -11.16 -9.48
C MET A 48 13.03 -10.20 -8.82
N GLU A 49 13.65 -10.61 -7.71
CA GLU A 49 14.66 -9.85 -6.96
C GLU A 49 14.15 -8.58 -6.27
N ALA A 50 12.82 -8.39 -6.18
CA ALA A 50 12.24 -7.25 -5.50
C ALA A 50 12.36 -7.38 -3.98
N SER A 51 12.75 -6.29 -3.35
CA SER A 51 12.99 -6.17 -1.91
C SER A 51 11.94 -5.29 -1.23
N LEU A 52 11.98 -5.25 0.10
CA LEU A 52 11.17 -4.30 0.86
C LEU A 52 11.47 -2.84 0.46
N LEU A 53 12.69 -2.53 0.02
CA LEU A 53 13.06 -1.17 -0.36
C LEU A 53 12.25 -0.72 -1.57
N ASP A 54 12.12 -1.59 -2.59
CA ASP A 54 11.35 -1.32 -3.80
C ASP A 54 9.87 -1.04 -3.49
N ILE A 55 9.37 -1.60 -2.38
CA ILE A 55 8.00 -1.43 -1.93
C ILE A 55 7.77 -0.11 -1.22
N ILE A 56 8.68 0.27 -0.32
CA ILE A 56 8.48 1.39 0.62
C ILE A 56 9.17 2.68 0.20
N GLN A 57 10.04 2.65 -0.82
CA GLN A 57 10.91 3.77 -1.18
C GLN A 57 10.12 5.07 -1.41
N SER A 58 9.00 5.02 -2.14
CA SER A 58 8.17 6.21 -2.38
C SER A 58 7.69 6.85 -1.07
N GLY A 59 7.17 6.04 -0.13
CA GLY A 59 6.63 6.56 1.13
C GLY A 59 7.70 7.01 2.12
N VAL A 60 8.92 6.48 1.99
CA VAL A 60 10.10 6.95 2.73
C VAL A 60 10.60 8.28 2.15
N GLU A 61 10.61 8.43 0.83
CA GLU A 61 11.03 9.66 0.17
C GLU A 61 10.02 10.80 0.37
N LYS A 62 8.72 10.49 0.27
CA LYS A 62 7.58 11.41 0.40
C LYS A 62 6.76 11.11 1.66
N VAL A 63 7.18 11.71 2.76
CA VAL A 63 6.56 11.49 4.09
C VAL A 63 5.20 12.17 4.27
N ASP A 64 4.76 12.98 3.29
CA ASP A 64 3.44 13.61 3.20
C ASP A 64 2.38 12.72 2.52
N SER A 65 2.79 11.56 2.01
CA SER A 65 1.90 10.64 1.31
C SER A 65 0.91 9.90 2.21
N GLY A 66 -0.23 9.51 1.65
CA GLY A 66 -1.31 8.83 2.40
C GLY A 66 -1.09 7.32 2.63
N VAL A 67 -0.61 6.57 1.64
CA VAL A 67 -0.45 5.11 1.71
C VAL A 67 0.96 4.68 1.36
N ASP A 68 1.39 5.03 0.13
CA ASP A 68 2.72 4.84 -0.46
C ASP A 68 3.42 3.50 -0.20
N LEU A 69 2.73 2.43 -0.57
CA LEU A 69 3.36 1.17 -0.95
C LEU A 69 3.15 0.94 -2.45
N CYS A 70 4.21 0.56 -3.15
CA CYS A 70 4.13 0.07 -4.52
C CYS A 70 4.58 -1.38 -4.54
N THR A 71 4.02 -2.20 -5.44
CA THR A 71 4.52 -3.56 -5.64
C THR A 71 5.16 -3.64 -7.01
N THR A 72 6.28 -4.35 -7.08
CA THR A 72 7.01 -4.62 -8.32
C THR A 72 6.47 -5.84 -9.04
N ASP A 73 5.92 -6.79 -8.28
CA ASP A 73 5.36 -8.05 -8.76
C ASP A 73 4.17 -8.50 -7.89
N ALA A 74 3.51 -9.58 -8.32
CA ALA A 74 2.37 -10.17 -7.61
C ALA A 74 2.81 -10.96 -6.36
N GLU A 75 4.00 -11.55 -6.37
CA GLU A 75 4.56 -12.31 -5.25
C GLU A 75 4.71 -11.42 -4.01
N SER A 76 5.04 -10.14 -4.22
CA SER A 76 5.21 -9.14 -3.18
C SER A 76 4.02 -9.05 -2.22
N TYR A 77 2.78 -9.18 -2.72
CA TYR A 77 1.59 -9.17 -1.86
C TYR A 77 1.56 -10.33 -0.87
N THR A 78 2.15 -11.47 -1.24
CA THR A 78 2.22 -12.66 -0.38
C THR A 78 3.46 -12.62 0.51
N LEU A 79 4.62 -12.30 -0.08
CA LEU A 79 5.91 -12.30 0.63
C LEU A 79 5.99 -11.21 1.69
N PHE A 80 5.37 -10.05 1.44
CA PHE A 80 5.31 -8.92 2.36
C PHE A 80 3.90 -8.73 2.94
N ALA A 81 3.12 -9.82 3.05
CA ALA A 81 1.74 -9.80 3.52
C ALA A 81 1.57 -9.17 4.91
N ASP A 82 2.55 -9.32 5.80
CA ASP A 82 2.52 -8.72 7.14
C ASP A 82 2.47 -7.19 7.12
N LEU A 83 2.96 -6.58 6.03
CA LEU A 83 2.84 -5.15 5.78
C LEU A 83 1.61 -4.82 4.92
N PHE A 84 1.35 -5.58 3.86
CA PHE A 84 0.25 -5.30 2.94
C PHE A 84 -1.14 -5.51 3.56
N ASN A 85 -1.37 -6.62 4.26
CA ASN A 85 -2.68 -6.96 4.80
C ASN A 85 -3.26 -5.86 5.71
N PRO A 86 -2.55 -5.36 6.73
CA PRO A 86 -3.10 -4.31 7.59
C PRO A 86 -3.29 -2.97 6.85
N VAL A 87 -2.45 -2.67 5.85
CA VAL A 87 -2.64 -1.48 5.00
C VAL A 87 -3.89 -1.61 4.14
N ILE A 88 -4.06 -2.76 3.46
CA ILE A 88 -5.22 -3.08 2.62
C ILE A 88 -6.49 -3.03 3.46
N GLU A 89 -6.50 -3.67 4.62
CA GLU A 89 -7.65 -3.68 5.52
C GLU A 89 -8.04 -2.26 5.94
N ASN A 90 -7.06 -1.42 6.30
CA ASN A 90 -7.32 -0.04 6.70
C ASN A 90 -7.86 0.81 5.53
N TYR A 91 -7.19 0.74 4.38
CA TYR A 91 -7.54 1.55 3.21
C TYR A 91 -8.88 1.17 2.61
N HIS A 92 -9.19 -0.13 2.56
CA HIS A 92 -10.45 -0.65 2.00
C HIS A 92 -11.59 -0.76 3.03
N GLY A 93 -11.41 -0.26 4.24
CA GLY A 93 -12.47 -0.16 5.24
C GLY A 93 -12.92 -1.51 5.82
N GLY A 94 -11.98 -2.44 6.04
CA GLY A 94 -12.23 -3.72 6.72
C GLY A 94 -12.09 -4.97 5.83
N PHE A 95 -11.26 -4.93 4.79
CA PHE A 95 -10.95 -6.11 3.97
C PHE A 95 -9.88 -6.97 4.66
N LYS A 96 -10.31 -8.01 5.38
CA LYS A 96 -9.42 -8.87 6.18
C LYS A 96 -8.57 -9.75 5.29
N ALA A 97 -7.44 -10.23 5.81
CA ALA A 97 -6.59 -11.21 5.12
C ALA A 97 -7.31 -12.53 4.74
N THR A 98 -8.40 -12.85 5.42
CA THR A 98 -9.25 -14.02 5.14
C THR A 98 -10.32 -13.75 4.08
N ASP A 99 -10.57 -12.48 3.75
CA ASP A 99 -11.60 -12.10 2.80
C ASP A 99 -11.11 -12.33 1.37
N LYS A 100 -12.07 -12.57 0.47
CA LYS A 100 -11.79 -12.74 -0.95
C LYS A 100 -12.58 -11.73 -1.75
N HIS A 101 -11.92 -11.08 -2.70
CA HIS A 101 -12.59 -10.22 -3.67
C HIS A 101 -13.62 -11.04 -4.44
N ARG A 102 -14.84 -10.51 -4.57
CA ARG A 102 -15.92 -11.21 -5.28
C ARG A 102 -15.63 -11.26 -6.79
N PRO A 103 -16.20 -12.22 -7.53
CA PRO A 103 -16.13 -12.20 -8.99
C PRO A 103 -16.63 -10.87 -9.55
N THR A 104 -16.04 -10.43 -10.66
CA THR A 104 -16.43 -9.21 -11.35
C THR A 104 -17.92 -9.24 -11.69
N TYR A 105 -18.62 -8.17 -11.34
CA TYR A 105 -20.03 -8.01 -11.63
C TYR A 105 -20.36 -6.54 -11.89
N PHE A 106 -20.65 -6.21 -13.15
CA PHE A 106 -20.97 -4.84 -13.58
C PHE A 106 -22.40 -4.39 -13.22
N ARG A 107 -23.18 -5.24 -12.54
CA ARG A 107 -24.61 -5.02 -12.25
C ARG A 107 -25.44 -4.78 -13.52
N ASN A 108 -26.71 -4.41 -13.34
CA ASN A 108 -27.58 -4.01 -14.44
C ASN A 108 -27.22 -2.58 -14.87
N LEU A 109 -26.67 -2.42 -16.07
CA LEU A 109 -26.25 -1.12 -16.60
C LEU A 109 -27.42 -0.17 -16.93
N ASN A 110 -28.67 -0.62 -16.78
CA ASN A 110 -29.85 0.24 -16.91
C ASN A 110 -30.27 0.91 -15.58
N THR A 111 -29.60 0.62 -14.46
CA THR A 111 -29.90 1.24 -13.16
C THR A 111 -29.20 2.57 -12.88
N PRO A 112 -28.01 2.89 -13.44
CA PRO A 112 -27.44 4.23 -13.32
C PRO A 112 -28.40 5.28 -13.91
N VAL A 113 -28.48 6.44 -13.27
CA VAL A 113 -29.33 7.57 -13.67
C VAL A 113 -28.49 8.83 -13.87
N ASN A 114 -29.06 9.85 -14.51
CA ASN A 114 -28.46 11.18 -14.49
C ASN A 114 -28.53 11.74 -13.05
N VAL A 115 -27.38 11.97 -12.43
CA VAL A 115 -27.27 12.51 -11.07
C VAL A 115 -27.45 14.02 -11.00
N ASP A 116 -27.43 14.69 -12.15
CA ASP A 116 -27.65 16.14 -12.28
C ASP A 116 -28.48 16.46 -13.53
N PRO A 117 -29.81 16.25 -13.50
CA PRO A 117 -30.69 16.45 -14.66
C PRO A 117 -30.80 17.89 -15.14
N ASP A 118 -30.51 18.86 -14.27
CA ASP A 118 -30.65 20.28 -14.55
C ASP A 118 -29.32 20.94 -14.96
N ASP A 119 -28.25 20.15 -15.10
CA ASP A 119 -26.90 20.57 -15.50
C ASP A 119 -26.32 21.72 -14.65
N GLN A 120 -26.63 21.75 -13.35
CA GLN A 120 -26.24 22.83 -12.45
C GLN A 120 -24.89 22.62 -11.75
N PHE A 121 -24.42 21.37 -11.67
CA PHE A 121 -23.29 20.99 -10.81
C PHE A 121 -22.24 20.14 -11.54
N VAL A 122 -22.67 19.21 -12.42
CA VAL A 122 -21.79 18.21 -13.03
C VAL A 122 -21.29 18.69 -14.38
N ILE A 123 -19.99 19.00 -14.46
CA ILE A 123 -19.33 19.42 -15.70
C ILE A 123 -18.99 18.23 -16.60
N SER A 124 -18.55 17.12 -16.02
CA SER A 124 -18.20 15.90 -16.77
C SER A 124 -18.17 14.67 -15.85
N THR A 125 -18.35 13.48 -16.42
CA THR A 125 -18.37 12.20 -15.70
C THR A 125 -17.31 11.25 -16.26
N ARG A 126 -16.51 10.64 -15.38
CA ARG A 126 -15.49 9.63 -15.73
C ARG A 126 -15.37 8.56 -14.64
N VAL A 127 -15.36 7.28 -15.04
CA VAL A 127 -15.13 6.12 -14.14
C VAL A 127 -13.95 5.31 -14.68
N ARG A 128 -12.99 4.93 -13.81
CA ARG A 128 -11.79 4.15 -14.14
C ARG A 128 -11.37 3.25 -12.99
#